data_AF-A0A7Y5GUP2-F1
#
_entry.id   AF-A0A7Y5GUP2-F1
#
_cell.length_a   1.000
_cell.length_b   1.000
_cell.length_c   1.000
_cell.angle_alpha   90.00
_cell.angle_beta   90.00
_cell.angle_gamma   90.00
#
_symmetry.space_group_name_H-M   'P 1'
#
loop_
_entity.id
_entity.type
_entity.pdbx_description
1 polymer ?
#
loop_
_entity_poly.entity_id
_entity_poly.type
_entity_poly.pdbx_seq_one_letter_code
_entity_poly.pdbx_strand_id
1 'polypeptide(L)'
;MIGIPIAIAYANMGEWLVHKYILHGLGKNKKSFWSFHFHEHHNLVRRMEGRDPNYERSTFGWHAQGKEALSLVFAGATHLPLLPVAPFFTVTYWLCLYHYHQVHKRSHLDTDWAKEHLPWHYDHHMGPNQDLNWCVTRPWFDHLMGTRKRYLGTQRQKQDDLRRTTKMSMKAT
;
A
#
# COMPACT_ATOMS: atom_id res chain seq x y z
N MET A 1 -0.48 -16.89 24.93
CA MET A 1 -0.99 -15.56 24.54
C MET A 1 -1.39 -15.54 23.06
N ILE A 2 -2.57 -16.06 22.75
CA ILE A 2 -3.04 -16.30 21.36
C ILE A 2 -3.41 -15.00 20.60
N GLY A 3 -3.65 -13.89 21.31
CA GLY A 3 -4.03 -12.62 20.70
C GLY A 3 -2.98 -12.00 19.77
N ILE A 4 -1.69 -12.26 20.00
CA ILE A 4 -0.60 -11.72 19.16
C ILE A 4 -0.65 -12.30 17.75
N PRO A 5 -0.55 -13.63 17.53
CA PRO A 5 -0.59 -14.18 16.18
C PRO A 5 -1.94 -13.90 15.48
N ILE A 6 -3.05 -13.88 16.24
CA ILE A 6 -4.37 -13.50 15.69
C ILE A 6 -4.35 -12.05 15.19
N ALA A 7 -3.81 -11.10 15.95
CA ALA A 7 -3.73 -9.69 15.54
C ALA A 7 -2.87 -9.50 14.27
N ILE A 8 -1.75 -10.21 14.15
CA ILE A 8 -0.89 -10.13 12.96
C ILE A 8 -1.62 -10.66 11.72
N ALA A 9 -2.27 -11.82 11.83
CA ALA A 9 -3.06 -12.38 10.73
C ALA A 9 -4.26 -11.48 10.37
N TYR A 10 -4.95 -10.96 11.38
CA TYR A 10 -6.07 -10.04 11.23
C TYR A 10 -5.65 -8.73 10.55
N ALA A 11 -4.50 -8.16 10.93
CA ALA A 11 -3.98 -6.96 10.30
C ALA A 11 -3.69 -7.17 8.81
N ASN A 12 -3.05 -8.28 8.43
CA ASN A 12 -2.76 -8.57 7.03
C ASN A 12 -4.03 -8.86 6.20
N MET A 13 -5.03 -9.52 6.81
CA MET A 13 -6.37 -9.63 6.23
C MET A 13 -7.00 -8.25 6.02
N GLY A 14 -6.89 -7.37 7.01
CA GLY A 14 -7.35 -6.00 6.98
C GLY A 14 -6.73 -5.21 5.84
N GLU A 15 -5.42 -5.33 5.63
CA GLU A 15 -4.72 -4.76 4.47
C GLU A 15 -5.40 -5.19 3.17
N TRP A 16 -5.60 -6.50 2.97
CA TRP A 16 -6.22 -7.02 1.76
C TRP A 16 -7.65 -6.49 1.54
N LEU A 17 -8.49 -6.53 2.58
CA LEU A 17 -9.89 -6.11 2.50
C LEU A 17 -10.03 -4.61 2.25
N VAL A 18 -9.36 -3.80 3.06
CA VAL A 18 -9.42 -2.34 2.97
C VAL A 18 -8.82 -1.87 1.66
N HIS A 19 -7.67 -2.41 1.25
CA HIS A 19 -7.02 -1.99 0.02
C HIS A 19 -7.90 -2.32 -1.22
N LYS A 20 -8.45 -3.53 -1.28
CA LYS A 20 -9.30 -3.96 -2.38
C LYS A 20 -10.63 -3.21 -2.45
N TYR A 21 -11.41 -3.23 -1.37
CA TYR A 21 -12.81 -2.77 -1.42
C TYR A 21 -12.97 -1.29 -1.07
N ILE A 22 -12.10 -0.72 -0.23
CA ILE A 22 -12.20 0.68 0.18
C ILE A 22 -11.27 1.53 -0.69
N LEU A 23 -9.96 1.27 -0.66
CA LEU A 23 -8.98 2.12 -1.33
C LEU A 23 -9.06 2.03 -2.86
N HIS A 24 -9.24 0.83 -3.43
CA HIS A 24 -9.51 0.68 -4.86
C HIS A 24 -10.99 0.74 -5.20
N GLY A 25 -11.83 -0.03 -4.51
CA GLY A 25 -13.27 -0.09 -4.79
C GLY A 25 -13.93 1.29 -4.72
N LEU A 26 -13.84 1.97 -3.57
CA LEU A 26 -14.38 3.33 -3.42
C LEU A 26 -13.44 4.41 -3.97
N GLY A 27 -12.12 4.22 -3.89
CA GLY A 27 -11.15 5.25 -4.30
C GLY A 27 -11.04 5.47 -5.80
N LYS A 28 -11.49 4.55 -6.65
CA LYS A 28 -11.61 4.82 -8.09
C LYS A 28 -12.67 5.90 -8.40
N ASN A 29 -13.64 6.13 -7.53
CA ASN A 29 -14.57 7.24 -7.66
C ASN A 29 -13.91 8.55 -7.15
N LYS A 30 -13.69 9.52 -8.05
CA LYS A 30 -13.06 10.82 -7.73
C LYS A 30 -13.79 11.66 -6.67
N LYS A 31 -15.09 11.41 -6.45
CA LYS A 31 -15.87 12.12 -5.42
C LYS A 31 -15.76 11.48 -4.03
N SER A 32 -15.17 10.28 -3.94
CA SER A 32 -14.98 9.55 -2.68
C SER A 32 -13.87 10.18 -1.85
N PHE A 33 -14.01 10.15 -0.53
CA PHE A 33 -12.91 10.47 0.39
C PHE A 33 -11.66 9.65 0.06
N TRP A 34 -11.84 8.37 -0.27
CA TRP A 34 -10.78 7.41 -0.58
C TRP A 34 -10.09 7.64 -1.94
N SER A 35 -10.52 8.65 -2.70
CA SER A 35 -9.97 8.93 -4.04
C SER A 35 -8.49 9.30 -4.04
N PHE A 36 -7.95 9.74 -2.90
CA PHE A 36 -6.51 9.99 -2.73
C PHE A 36 -5.67 8.75 -3.03
N HIS A 37 -6.19 7.55 -2.79
CA HIS A 37 -5.39 6.35 -3.01
C HIS A 37 -5.16 6.10 -4.51
N PHE A 38 -6.22 6.12 -5.32
CA PHE A 38 -6.10 5.79 -6.74
C PHE A 38 -5.68 6.98 -7.62
N HIS A 39 -6.26 8.17 -7.40
CA HIS A 39 -6.06 9.31 -8.31
C HIS A 39 -4.86 10.19 -7.96
N GLU A 40 -4.37 10.10 -6.71
CA GLU A 40 -3.22 10.83 -6.22
C GLU A 40 -2.04 9.87 -6.01
N HIS A 41 -2.09 8.99 -5.00
CA HIS A 41 -0.98 8.09 -4.65
C HIS A 41 -0.57 7.17 -5.82
N HIS A 42 -1.46 6.31 -6.32
CA HIS A 42 -1.15 5.42 -7.45
C HIS A 42 -0.68 6.14 -8.71
N ASN A 43 -1.28 7.28 -8.99
CA ASN A 43 -0.95 8.09 -10.16
C ASN A 43 0.46 8.67 -10.05
N LEU A 44 0.82 9.23 -8.89
CA LEU A 44 2.15 9.74 -8.60
C LEU A 44 3.20 8.63 -8.64
N VAL A 45 2.94 7.50 -7.95
CA VAL A 45 3.83 6.34 -7.92
C VAL A 45 4.16 5.85 -9.33
N ARG A 46 3.16 5.72 -10.21
CA ARG A 46 3.40 5.28 -11.60
C ARG A 46 4.17 6.29 -12.44
N ARG A 47 3.92 7.58 -12.23
CA ARG A 47 4.60 8.65 -12.99
C ARG A 47 6.04 8.84 -12.54
N MET A 48 6.33 8.54 -11.28
CA MET A 48 7.64 8.73 -10.66
C MET A 48 8.30 7.39 -10.32
N GLU A 49 8.02 6.38 -11.14
CA GLU A 49 8.76 5.10 -11.17
C GLU A 49 8.82 4.35 -9.83
N GLY A 50 7.81 4.49 -8.99
CA GLY A 50 7.72 3.87 -7.67
C GLY A 50 7.74 4.88 -6.52
N ARG A 51 8.12 6.14 -6.76
CA ARG A 51 8.18 7.18 -5.72
C ARG A 51 6.86 7.91 -5.51
N ASP A 52 6.60 8.29 -4.26
CA ASP A 52 5.52 9.22 -3.92
C ASP A 52 6.04 10.36 -3.02
N PRO A 53 6.23 11.58 -3.57
CA PRO A 53 6.66 12.77 -2.84
C PRO A 53 5.73 13.19 -1.71
N ASN A 54 4.47 12.72 -1.70
CA ASN A 54 3.61 12.99 -0.57
C ASN A 54 4.19 12.43 0.73
N TYR A 55 5.02 11.37 0.68
CA TYR A 55 5.69 10.79 1.85
C TYR A 55 6.81 11.65 2.45
N GLU A 56 7.29 12.65 1.71
CA GLU A 56 8.28 13.62 2.19
C GLU A 56 7.62 14.75 3.00
N ARG A 57 6.27 14.79 3.02
CA ARG A 57 5.48 15.85 3.65
C ARG A 57 5.02 15.42 5.05
N SER A 58 4.41 16.37 5.75
CA SER A 58 3.83 16.14 7.07
C SER A 58 2.61 15.21 7.00
N THR A 59 2.45 14.32 7.98
CA THR A 59 1.24 13.48 8.15
C THR A 59 -0.01 14.28 8.50
N PHE A 60 0.11 15.57 8.85
CA PHE A 60 -1.04 16.43 9.15
C PHE A 60 -1.60 17.16 7.92
N GLY A 61 -1.02 16.97 6.73
CA GLY A 61 -1.51 17.59 5.49
C GLY A 61 -2.69 16.86 4.85
N TRP A 62 -3.52 17.58 4.07
CA TRP A 62 -4.68 17.01 3.37
C TRP A 62 -4.33 16.39 2.00
N HIS A 63 -3.31 15.53 1.98
CA HIS A 63 -2.83 14.77 0.82
C HIS A 63 -2.80 13.27 1.15
N ALA A 64 -2.37 12.42 0.21
CA ALA A 64 -2.42 10.97 0.35
C ALA A 64 -1.83 10.46 1.68
N GLN A 65 -0.57 10.82 2.03
CA GLN A 65 0.05 10.40 3.30
C GLN A 65 -0.77 10.80 4.54
N GLY A 66 -1.29 12.04 4.59
CA GLY A 66 -2.01 12.49 5.78
C GLY A 66 -3.40 11.86 5.91
N LYS A 67 -4.09 11.61 4.80
CA LYS A 67 -5.36 10.87 4.79
C LYS A 67 -5.16 9.39 5.12
N GLU A 68 -4.06 8.78 4.68
CA GLU A 68 -3.64 7.45 5.11
C GLU A 68 -3.42 7.42 6.62
N ALA A 69 -2.62 8.34 7.17
CA ALA A 69 -2.36 8.44 8.61
C ALA A 69 -3.66 8.61 9.41
N LEU A 70 -4.56 9.51 8.98
CA LEU A 70 -5.87 9.70 9.58
C LEU A 70 -6.71 8.41 9.57
N SER A 71 -6.70 7.68 8.45
CA SER A 71 -7.44 6.42 8.30
C SER A 71 -6.89 5.32 9.21
N LEU A 72 -5.56 5.23 9.37
CA LEU A 72 -4.92 4.28 10.29
C LEU A 72 -5.21 4.63 11.75
N VAL A 73 -5.19 5.91 12.13
CA VAL A 73 -5.59 6.35 13.47
C VAL A 73 -7.04 5.99 13.76
N PHE A 74 -7.95 6.22 12.81
CA PHE A 74 -9.35 5.81 12.92
C PHE A 74 -9.49 4.29 13.07
N ALA A 75 -8.75 3.50 12.28
CA ALA A 75 -8.72 2.05 12.41
C ALA A 75 -8.20 1.60 13.79
N GLY A 76 -7.19 2.26 14.35
CA GLY A 76 -6.71 2.00 15.70
C GLY A 76 -7.75 2.33 16.77
N ALA A 77 -8.39 3.50 16.67
CA ALA A 77 -9.39 3.98 17.62
C ALA A 77 -10.64 3.08 17.67
N THR A 78 -11.10 2.56 16.53
CA THR A 78 -12.23 1.62 16.48
C THR A 78 -11.95 0.30 17.21
N HIS A 79 -10.68 -0.05 17.44
CA HIS A 79 -10.28 -1.25 18.19
C HIS A 79 -9.96 -0.96 19.66
N LEU A 80 -9.99 0.30 20.09
CA LEU A 80 -9.76 0.69 21.49
C LEU A 80 -10.68 -0.03 22.49
N PRO A 81 -12.00 -0.23 22.21
CA PRO A 81 -12.88 -0.93 23.14
C PRO A 81 -12.47 -2.38 23.45
N LEU A 82 -11.63 -3.00 22.62
CA LEU A 82 -11.11 -4.36 22.86
C LEU A 82 -9.98 -4.39 23.89
N LEU A 83 -9.37 -3.25 24.23
CA LEU A 83 -8.20 -3.19 25.11
C LEU A 83 -8.42 -3.85 26.49
N PRO A 84 -9.57 -3.68 27.18
CA PRO A 84 -9.80 -4.31 28.49
C PRO A 84 -9.94 -5.84 28.44
N VAL A 85 -10.37 -6.41 27.31
CA VAL A 85 -10.69 -7.85 27.17
C VAL A 85 -9.65 -8.62 26.36
N ALA A 86 -8.96 -7.95 25.44
CA ALA A 86 -7.98 -8.54 24.53
C ALA A 86 -6.76 -7.62 24.35
N PRO A 87 -6.06 -7.22 25.44
CA PRO A 87 -5.03 -6.19 25.38
C PRO A 87 -3.88 -6.52 24.43
N PHE A 88 -3.43 -7.77 24.43
CA PHE A 88 -2.35 -8.21 23.54
C PHE A 88 -2.74 -8.20 22.07
N PHE A 89 -4.01 -8.50 21.75
CA PHE A 89 -4.51 -8.36 20.39
C PHE A 89 -4.52 -6.88 19.99
N THR A 90 -5.14 -6.01 20.81
CA THR A 90 -5.29 -4.58 20.49
C THR A 90 -3.96 -3.87 20.33
N VAL A 91 -3.02 -4.06 21.27
CA VAL A 91 -1.69 -3.46 21.20
C VAL A 91 -0.91 -3.99 20.00
N THR A 92 -0.97 -5.30 19.73
CA THR A 92 -0.29 -5.88 18.56
C THR A 92 -0.87 -5.34 17.25
N TYR A 93 -2.20 -5.20 17.16
CA TYR A 93 -2.86 -4.61 16.01
C TYR A 93 -2.42 -3.16 15.77
N TRP A 94 -2.32 -2.33 16.82
CA TRP A 94 -1.79 -0.97 16.70
C TRP A 94 -0.33 -0.95 16.23
N LEU A 95 0.50 -1.86 16.73
CA LEU A 95 1.88 -2.04 16.25
C LEU A 95 1.92 -2.46 14.77
N CYS A 96 0.99 -3.31 14.33
CA CYS A 96 0.84 -3.67 12.92
C CYS A 96 0.44 -2.47 12.05
N LEU A 97 -0.50 -1.62 12.49
CA LEU A 97 -0.88 -0.39 11.76
C LEU A 97 0.29 0.59 11.66
N TYR A 98 1.04 0.77 12.73
CA TYR A 98 2.26 1.58 12.72
C TYR A 98 3.30 1.01 11.76
N HIS A 99 3.58 -0.30 11.86
CA HIS A 99 4.52 -0.98 10.98
C HIS A 99 4.11 -0.87 9.51
N TYR A 100 2.81 -1.07 9.19
CA TYR A 100 2.25 -0.85 7.86
C TYR A 100 2.62 0.54 7.33
N HIS A 101 2.34 1.59 8.09
CA HIS A 101 2.64 2.96 7.65
C HIS A 101 4.13 3.16 7.38
N GLN A 102 4.99 2.65 8.26
CA GLN A 102 6.43 2.81 8.14
C GLN A 102 6.99 2.12 6.89
N VAL A 103 6.59 0.86 6.64
CA VAL A 103 7.11 0.12 5.47
C VAL A 103 6.48 0.60 4.17
N HIS A 104 5.21 1.02 4.19
CA HIS A 104 4.53 1.62 3.05
C HIS A 104 5.23 2.94 2.66
N LYS A 105 5.41 3.85 3.62
CA LYS A 105 6.18 5.09 3.43
C LYS A 105 7.59 4.82 2.90
N ARG A 106 8.33 3.92 3.54
CA ARG A 106 9.70 3.59 3.11
C ARG A 106 9.72 3.07 1.68
N SER A 107 8.76 2.24 1.29
CA SER A 107 8.72 1.66 -0.06
C SER A 107 8.61 2.68 -1.19
N HIS A 108 8.08 3.87 -0.89
CA HIS A 108 7.92 4.97 -1.84
C HIS A 108 8.96 6.08 -1.69
N LEU A 109 9.76 6.06 -0.64
CA LEU A 109 10.95 6.91 -0.50
C LEU A 109 12.20 6.21 -1.04
N ASP A 110 12.29 4.90 -0.87
CA ASP A 110 13.38 4.04 -1.32
C ASP A 110 12.81 2.87 -2.14
N THR A 111 12.68 3.12 -3.43
CA THR A 111 12.07 2.16 -4.37
C THR A 111 12.94 0.93 -4.58
N ASP A 112 14.27 1.04 -4.43
CA ASP A 112 15.15 -0.12 -4.57
C ASP A 112 15.03 -1.05 -3.35
N TRP A 113 14.95 -0.47 -2.15
CA TRP A 113 14.58 -1.23 -0.96
C TRP A 113 13.21 -1.91 -1.13
N ALA A 114 12.22 -1.22 -1.72
CA ALA A 114 10.90 -1.79 -1.97
C ALA A 114 10.94 -2.99 -2.92
N LYS A 115 11.70 -2.90 -4.02
CA LYS A 115 11.86 -3.99 -4.98
C LYS A 115 12.45 -5.23 -4.34
N GLU A 116 13.36 -5.06 -3.39
CA GLU A 116 14.01 -6.17 -2.67
C GLU A 116 13.11 -6.75 -1.58
N HIS A 117 12.50 -5.89 -0.74
CA HIS A 117 11.86 -6.31 0.49
C HIS A 117 10.34 -6.46 0.37
N LEU A 118 9.70 -5.65 -0.48
CA LEU A 118 8.25 -5.64 -0.73
C LEU A 118 7.93 -5.73 -2.23
N PRO A 119 8.50 -6.69 -2.99
CA PRO A 119 8.33 -6.75 -4.45
C PRO A 119 6.87 -6.85 -4.88
N TRP A 120 6.00 -7.44 -4.04
CA TRP A 120 4.56 -7.50 -4.31
C TRP A 120 3.89 -6.13 -4.28
N HIS A 121 4.32 -5.23 -3.40
CA HIS A 121 3.81 -3.86 -3.33
C HIS A 121 4.30 -3.03 -4.52
N TYR A 122 5.57 -3.22 -4.93
CA TYR A 122 6.05 -2.65 -6.18
C TYR A 122 5.23 -3.16 -7.38
N ASP A 123 4.96 -4.47 -7.43
CA ASP A 123 4.14 -5.09 -8.49
C ASP A 123 2.72 -4.54 -8.53
N HIS A 124 2.13 -4.25 -7.37
CA HIS A 124 0.79 -3.67 -7.25
C HIS A 124 0.68 -2.33 -7.99
N HIS A 125 1.64 -1.44 -7.78
CA HIS A 125 1.63 -0.12 -8.42
C HIS A 125 2.06 -0.17 -9.89
N MET A 126 3.15 -0.90 -10.15
CA MET A 126 3.86 -0.81 -11.43
C MET A 126 3.39 -1.86 -12.44
N GLY A 127 2.72 -2.91 -11.98
CA GLY A 127 2.11 -3.91 -12.83
C GLY A 127 1.03 -3.35 -13.75
N PRO A 128 0.69 -4.07 -14.84
CA PRO A 128 -0.35 -3.65 -15.77
C PRO A 128 -1.76 -3.74 -15.19
N ASN A 129 -1.98 -4.67 -14.25
CA ASN A 129 -3.25 -4.78 -13.51
C ASN A 129 -3.02 -4.36 -12.06
N GLN A 130 -3.57 -3.19 -11.70
CA GLN A 130 -3.45 -2.62 -10.37
C GLN A 130 -4.50 -3.20 -9.38
N ASP A 131 -5.41 -4.06 -9.85
CA ASP A 131 -6.39 -4.74 -9.00
C ASP A 131 -5.91 -6.13 -8.55
N LEU A 132 -4.64 -6.22 -8.18
CA LEU A 132 -3.94 -7.43 -7.71
C LEU A 132 -2.87 -7.00 -6.67
N ASN A 133 -2.32 -7.96 -5.91
CA ASN A 133 -1.27 -7.69 -4.91
C ASN A 133 -1.68 -6.64 -3.86
N TRP A 134 -2.75 -6.90 -3.12
CA TRP A 134 -3.38 -5.94 -2.21
C TRP A 134 -2.64 -5.73 -0.89
N CYS A 135 -1.92 -6.73 -0.39
CA CYS A 135 -1.24 -6.60 0.88
C CYS A 135 0.04 -5.78 0.72
N VAL A 136 0.40 -4.99 1.72
CA VAL A 136 1.60 -4.14 1.71
C VAL A 136 2.70 -4.78 2.54
N THR A 137 2.40 -5.17 3.78
CA THR A 137 3.45 -5.64 4.71
C THR A 137 3.95 -7.04 4.39
N ARG A 138 3.03 -7.93 4.00
CA ARG A 138 3.29 -9.34 3.65
C ARG A 138 2.25 -9.82 2.65
N PRO A 139 2.57 -10.64 1.65
CA PRO A 139 1.60 -11.06 0.64
C PRO A 139 0.73 -12.26 1.07
N TRP A 140 0.52 -12.49 2.38
CA TRP A 140 -0.11 -13.73 2.84
C TRP A 140 -1.55 -13.86 2.35
N PHE A 141 -2.36 -12.81 2.54
CA PHE A 141 -3.74 -12.83 2.04
C PHE A 141 -3.81 -12.71 0.52
N ASP A 142 -2.81 -12.14 -0.14
CA ASP A 142 -2.72 -12.23 -1.61
C ASP A 142 -2.49 -13.66 -2.10
N HIS A 143 -1.66 -14.44 -1.41
CA HIS A 143 -1.47 -15.85 -1.72
C HIS A 143 -2.73 -16.65 -1.40
N LEU A 144 -3.31 -16.44 -0.22
CA LEU A 144 -4.51 -17.14 0.23
C LEU A 144 -5.70 -16.91 -0.71
N MET A 145 -5.88 -15.67 -1.17
CA MET A 145 -6.99 -15.27 -2.04
C MET A 145 -6.66 -15.37 -3.54
N GLY A 146 -5.47 -15.85 -3.91
CA GLY A 146 -5.04 -16.01 -5.30
C GLY A 146 -4.84 -14.70 -6.07
N THR A 147 -4.60 -13.58 -5.38
CA THR A 147 -4.39 -12.25 -5.98
C THR A 147 -2.92 -11.86 -6.13
N ARG A 148 -1.98 -12.68 -5.65
CA ARG A 148 -0.54 -12.45 -5.89
C ARG A 148 -0.17 -12.69 -7.37
N LYS A 149 0.37 -11.67 -8.04
CA LYS A 149 0.91 -11.76 -9.40
C LYS A 149 2.22 -10.98 -9.55
N ARG A 150 3.29 -11.69 -9.94
CA ARG A 150 4.63 -11.12 -10.13
C ARG A 150 4.69 -10.22 -11.38
N TYR A 151 5.34 -9.07 -11.26
CA TYR A 151 5.65 -8.17 -12.38
C TYR A 151 7.16 -7.86 -12.44
N LEU A 152 7.78 -7.55 -11.31
CA LEU A 152 9.22 -7.31 -11.17
C LEU A 152 10.02 -8.53 -11.61
N GLY A 153 11.00 -8.29 -12.49
CA GLY A 153 11.86 -9.28 -13.13
C GLY A 153 11.24 -9.97 -14.34
N THR A 154 9.99 -9.66 -14.72
CA THR A 154 9.34 -10.29 -15.89
C THR A 154 9.76 -9.64 -17.20
N GLN A 155 9.57 -10.37 -18.32
CA GLN A 155 9.76 -9.79 -19.67
C GLN A 155 8.82 -8.60 -19.92
N ARG A 156 7.61 -8.64 -19.34
CA ARG A 156 6.66 -7.55 -19.43
C ARG A 156 7.22 -6.27 -18.81
N GLN A 157 7.86 -6.35 -17.64
CA GLN A 157 8.49 -5.20 -17.02
C GLN A 157 9.56 -4.60 -17.92
N LYS A 158 10.47 -5.43 -18.45
CA LYS A 158 11.54 -4.98 -19.36
C LYS A 158 10.98 -4.21 -20.56
N GLN A 159 9.90 -4.71 -21.15
CA GLN A 159 9.22 -4.04 -22.27
C GLN A 159 8.61 -2.69 -21.86
N ASP A 160 7.96 -2.62 -20.69
CA ASP A 160 7.35 -1.39 -20.21
C ASP A 160 8.41 -0.34 -19.82
N ASP A 161 9.55 -0.76 -19.26
CA ASP A 161 10.68 0.12 -18.94
C ASP A 161 11.33 0.68 -20.23
N LEU A 162 11.58 -0.16 -21.23
CA LEU A 162 12.06 0.29 -22.55
C LEU A 162 11.13 1.34 -23.17
N ARG A 163 9.82 1.10 -23.16
CA ARG A 163 8.82 2.05 -23.66
C ARG A 163 8.87 3.40 -22.94
N ARG A 164 9.10 3.42 -21.62
CA ARG A 164 9.23 4.66 -20.86
C ARG A 164 10.49 5.43 -21.28
N THR A 165 11.63 4.75 -21.36
CA THR A 165 12.90 5.37 -21.78
C THR A 165 12.80 5.96 -23.18
N THR A 166 12.23 5.22 -24.14
CA THR A 166 12.01 5.72 -25.51
C THR A 166 11.11 6.95 -25.53
N LYS A 167 10.02 6.95 -24.76
CA LYS A 167 9.12 8.10 -24.69
C LYS A 167 9.78 9.33 -24.07
N MET A 168 10.66 9.14 -23.09
CA MET A 168 11.43 10.23 -22.49
C MET A 168 12.46 10.81 -23.47
N SER A 169 13.17 9.97 -24.22
CA SER A 169 14.14 10.44 -25.21
C SER A 169 13.48 11.26 -26.32
N MET A 170 12.30 10.83 -26.81
CA MET A 170 11.54 11.56 -27.84
C MET A 170 10.98 12.91 -27.37
N LYS A 171 10.82 13.13 -26.06
CA LYS A 171 10.35 14.42 -25.52
C LYS A 171 11.48 15.41 -25.27
N ALA A 172 12.72 14.93 -25.21
CA ALA A 172 13.90 15.74 -24.98
C ALA A 172 14.51 16.30 -26.27
N THR A 173 14.07 15.79 -27.43
CA THR A 173 14.37 16.26 -28.79
C THR A 173 13.27 17.17 -29.31
#